data_AF-A0A7Y4P2T5-F1
#
_entry.id   AF-A0A7Y4P2T5-F1
#
_cell.length_a   1.000
_cell.length_b   1.000
_cell.length_c   1.000
_cell.angle_alpha   90.00
_cell.angle_beta   90.00
_cell.angle_gamma   90.00
#
_symmetry.space_group_name_H-M   'P 1'
#
loop_
_entity.id
_entity.type
_entity.pdbx_description
1 polymer ?
#
loop_
_entity_poly.entity_id
_entity_poly.type
_entity_poly.pdbx_seq_one_letter_code
_entity_poly.pdbx_strand_id
1 'polypeptide(L)'
;MPTRRLTLLLATTLLVPAVSAEADLQPAAITQTVLFNKGDAGYGCYRIPAIVKTKTGALLAFAEARRTWCDDSQEIDLVLKRSDDDGRTWSAAKTVLSGSDTDPNAPATRGNPAPIVDLETGRVVLLTTMDPGTTSRPRTPYVQFSDDDGKTWSKAKNIADQIDDPAWGWYATGPVHGIQLTRGAHAGRLVAGTNYDVGGKDAAQLVYSDDSGETWHKGATDLRTDGATPQEISVVEKVNGGVLAMARNNAGGPGANRMTAVSNDGGQTYAAPYATVAGLTTPVVQTSLQRLRAVDRGDKYNRILFAGPADPERRRYLTIRSSFDEGKTWQSVADGTRITSDWSGYSDMAILDTGEIGLLYEGGSVDARDQIRFARFTENDIGHPDAPLGTTTPDVSGLGNHSYLRGGTTSVAGKFGQARDLDGVDDAIQLPFAEPLAVGAGDFTAMTWIKYGASTGPQAIFWGYNINEYSQFWLRAEPGDSRIRGLITTGGNTAAVQTTKAYNDNAWHHVALQRKAGTLAIWVDGAQAASVAAPAGSVSPGRPFKMYVGQRIDGAHHFDGSFDEVRLYKRALTAAEIGSIRTTNSTTVPNAVLDLPLG
;
A
#
# COMPACT_ATOMS: atom_id res chain seq x y z
N MET A 1 -76.78 -8.92 40.01
CA MET A 1 -75.94 -8.95 38.78
C MET A 1 -74.93 -7.81 38.88
N PRO A 2 -73.64 -8.05 39.14
CA PRO A 2 -72.63 -7.01 39.08
C PRO A 2 -71.95 -7.03 37.71
N THR A 3 -72.17 -5.94 36.98
CA THR A 3 -71.56 -5.59 35.70
C THR A 3 -70.04 -5.43 35.84
N ARG A 4 -69.29 -6.25 35.08
CA ARG A 4 -67.83 -6.15 34.92
C ARG A 4 -67.46 -4.87 34.17
N ARG A 5 -66.62 -4.03 34.79
CA ARG A 5 -65.93 -2.92 34.12
C ARG A 5 -64.73 -3.50 33.35
N LEU A 6 -64.66 -3.23 32.05
CA LEU A 6 -63.55 -3.59 31.18
C LEU A 6 -62.52 -2.44 31.21
N THR A 7 -61.31 -2.74 31.67
CA THR A 7 -60.18 -1.79 31.70
C THR A 7 -59.55 -1.74 30.30
N LEU A 8 -59.53 -0.56 29.69
CA LEU A 8 -58.85 -0.29 28.42
C LEU A 8 -57.35 -0.04 28.71
N LEU A 9 -56.48 -0.95 28.30
CA LEU A 9 -55.03 -0.75 28.33
C LEU A 9 -54.63 0.06 27.09
N LEU A 10 -54.20 1.31 27.28
CA LEU A 10 -53.52 2.09 26.25
C LEU A 10 -52.05 1.65 26.22
N ALA A 11 -51.62 1.00 25.13
CA ALA A 11 -50.22 0.72 24.86
C ALA A 11 -49.56 1.97 24.27
N THR A 12 -48.69 2.62 25.04
CA THR A 12 -47.80 3.68 24.56
C THR A 12 -46.64 3.07 23.79
N THR A 13 -46.66 3.21 22.46
CA THR A 13 -45.52 2.95 21.58
C THR A 13 -44.45 4.02 21.78
N LEU A 14 -43.37 3.67 22.47
CA LEU A 14 -42.13 4.45 22.50
C LEU A 14 -41.40 4.27 21.16
N LEU A 15 -41.40 5.32 20.32
CA LEU A 15 -40.46 5.40 19.20
C LEU A 15 -39.04 5.58 19.77
N VAL A 16 -38.19 4.57 19.61
CA VAL A 16 -36.74 4.71 19.77
C VAL A 16 -36.21 5.27 18.45
N PRO A 17 -35.48 6.40 18.45
CA PRO A 17 -34.84 6.86 17.22
C PRO A 17 -33.75 5.88 16.84
N ALA A 18 -33.79 5.39 15.60
CA ALA A 18 -32.72 4.61 15.03
C ALA A 18 -31.48 5.51 14.92
N VAL A 19 -30.52 5.33 15.82
CA VAL A 19 -29.17 5.84 15.66
C VAL A 19 -28.54 4.98 14.57
N SER A 20 -28.45 5.53 13.36
CA SER A 20 -27.51 5.02 12.37
C SER A 20 -26.11 5.20 12.95
N ALA A 21 -25.52 4.11 13.44
CA ALA A 21 -24.11 4.07 13.75
C ALA A 21 -23.36 4.12 12.42
N GLU A 22 -23.00 5.30 11.96
CA GLU A 22 -21.82 5.44 11.10
C GLU A 22 -20.65 4.96 11.95
N ALA A 23 -20.11 3.79 11.60
CA ALA A 23 -18.91 3.28 12.23
C ALA A 23 -17.78 4.28 11.92
N ASP A 24 -17.32 4.97 12.95
CA ASP A 24 -16.09 5.76 12.94
C ASP A 24 -14.93 4.88 12.43
N LEU A 25 -14.57 5.04 11.17
CA LEU A 25 -13.40 4.42 10.59
C LEU A 25 -12.18 5.22 11.05
N GLN A 26 -11.65 4.92 12.24
CA GLN A 26 -10.29 5.29 12.57
C GLN A 26 -9.36 4.78 11.44
N PRO A 27 -8.38 5.57 10.96
CA PRO A 27 -7.39 5.06 10.01
C PRO A 27 -6.62 3.92 10.68
N ALA A 28 -6.89 2.69 10.24
CA ALA A 28 -6.24 1.51 10.75
C ALA A 28 -4.75 1.55 10.37
N ALA A 29 -3.86 1.53 11.37
CA ALA A 29 -2.45 1.23 11.12
C ALA A 29 -2.33 -0.08 10.32
N ILE A 30 -1.36 -0.16 9.40
CA ILE A 30 -1.10 -1.38 8.61
C ILE A 30 -0.94 -2.56 9.58
N THR A 31 -1.90 -3.49 9.58
CA THR A 31 -1.85 -4.67 10.44
C THR A 31 -1.17 -5.81 9.69
N GLN A 32 -0.43 -6.67 10.41
CA GLN A 32 0.24 -7.84 9.84
C GLN A 32 0.03 -9.05 10.73
N THR A 33 -0.16 -10.22 10.12
CA THR A 33 -0.28 -11.51 10.80
C THR A 33 0.50 -12.56 10.03
N VAL A 34 1.23 -13.43 10.73
CA VAL A 34 1.92 -14.54 10.08
C VAL A 34 0.93 -15.68 9.85
N LEU A 35 0.78 -16.13 8.60
CA LEU A 35 -0.11 -17.25 8.26
C LEU A 35 0.63 -18.57 8.21
N PHE A 36 1.86 -18.59 7.68
CA PHE A 36 2.67 -19.79 7.61
C PHE A 36 4.09 -19.45 8.06
N ASN A 37 4.62 -20.15 9.07
CA ASN A 37 6.05 -20.06 9.40
C ASN A 37 6.79 -21.26 8.85
N LYS A 38 8.03 -21.03 8.43
CA LYS A 38 9.01 -22.07 8.20
C LYS A 38 9.10 -23.02 9.41
N GLY A 39 9.02 -24.32 9.17
CA GLY A 39 9.07 -25.36 10.20
C GLY A 39 7.71 -25.77 10.77
N ASP A 40 6.64 -25.00 10.52
CA ASP A 40 5.30 -25.34 11.01
C ASP A 40 4.76 -26.60 10.32
N ALA A 41 4.04 -27.42 11.09
CA ALA A 41 3.40 -28.66 10.63
C ALA A 41 4.34 -29.67 9.94
N GLY A 42 5.64 -29.61 10.24
CA GLY A 42 6.65 -30.52 9.69
C GLY A 42 7.19 -30.13 8.31
N TYR A 43 6.83 -28.95 7.79
CA TYR A 43 7.34 -28.46 6.51
C TYR A 43 8.55 -27.55 6.70
N GLY A 44 9.63 -27.81 5.97
CA GLY A 44 10.85 -27.02 6.00
C GLY A 44 10.71 -25.62 5.43
N CYS A 45 9.67 -25.31 4.64
CA CYS A 45 9.44 -24.00 4.04
C CYS A 45 8.00 -23.81 3.54
N TYR A 46 7.51 -22.57 3.52
CA TYR A 46 6.29 -22.18 2.82
C TYR A 46 6.57 -21.05 1.83
N ARG A 47 6.08 -21.18 0.59
CA ARG A 47 6.37 -20.24 -0.49
C ARG A 47 5.18 -20.02 -1.42
N ILE A 48 5.36 -19.10 -2.37
CA ILE A 48 4.46 -18.89 -3.51
C ILE A 48 3.02 -18.56 -3.05
N PRO A 49 2.83 -17.46 -2.28
CA PRO A 49 1.53 -17.02 -1.83
C PRO A 49 0.63 -16.67 -3.02
N ALA A 50 -0.61 -17.15 -2.98
CA ALA A 50 -1.69 -16.68 -3.85
C ALA A 50 -2.95 -16.48 -3.00
N ILE A 51 -3.73 -15.44 -3.28
CA ILE A 51 -4.93 -15.12 -2.50
C ILE A 51 -6.08 -14.70 -3.40
N VAL A 52 -7.27 -15.18 -3.09
CA VAL A 52 -8.52 -14.70 -3.68
C VAL A 52 -9.57 -14.49 -2.61
N LYS A 53 -10.48 -13.54 -2.86
CA LYS A 53 -11.74 -13.43 -2.13
C LYS A 53 -12.83 -14.11 -2.93
N THR A 54 -13.52 -15.07 -2.32
CA THR A 54 -14.63 -15.78 -2.97
C THR A 54 -15.84 -14.86 -3.15
N LYS A 55 -16.82 -15.32 -3.94
CA LYS A 55 -18.08 -14.60 -4.12
C LYS A 55 -18.84 -14.38 -2.81
N THR A 56 -18.64 -15.23 -1.80
CA THR A 56 -19.32 -15.12 -0.50
C THR A 56 -18.55 -14.30 0.55
N GLY A 57 -17.36 -13.79 0.19
CA GLY A 57 -16.54 -12.94 1.05
C GLY A 57 -15.39 -13.67 1.76
N ALA A 58 -15.31 -15.00 1.68
CA ALA A 58 -14.21 -15.72 2.32
C ALA A 58 -12.88 -15.46 1.60
N LEU A 59 -11.79 -15.36 2.36
CA LEU A 59 -10.44 -15.31 1.80
C LEU A 59 -9.83 -16.70 1.77
N LEU A 60 -9.23 -17.04 0.64
CA LEU A 60 -8.49 -18.28 0.42
C LEU A 60 -7.01 -17.95 0.20
N ALA A 61 -6.18 -18.18 1.22
CA ALA A 61 -4.73 -17.98 1.16
C ALA A 61 -4.00 -19.29 0.90
N PHE A 62 -3.50 -19.44 -0.32
CA PHE A 62 -2.74 -20.62 -0.76
C PHE A 62 -1.23 -20.41 -0.53
N ALA A 63 -0.54 -21.52 -0.30
CA ALA A 63 0.92 -21.57 -0.26
C ALA A 63 1.41 -22.96 -0.71
N GLU A 64 2.57 -23.00 -1.33
CA GLU A 64 3.37 -24.23 -1.41
C GLU A 64 3.93 -24.54 -0.02
N ALA A 65 3.67 -25.74 0.49
CA ALA A 65 4.28 -26.30 1.69
C ALA A 65 5.35 -27.31 1.27
N ARG A 66 6.62 -26.92 1.42
CA ARG A 66 7.78 -27.67 0.94
C ARG A 66 8.38 -28.49 2.08
N ARG A 67 8.51 -29.80 1.90
CA ARG A 67 8.77 -30.74 3.00
C ARG A 67 10.14 -30.56 3.64
N THR A 68 11.20 -30.57 2.83
CA THR A 68 12.57 -30.65 3.37
C THR A 68 13.21 -29.27 3.48
N TRP A 69 13.25 -28.52 2.39
CA TRP A 69 13.88 -27.20 2.31
C TRP A 69 13.07 -26.25 1.43
N CYS A 70 13.65 -25.12 1.04
CA CYS A 70 12.99 -24.12 0.18
C CYS A 70 13.32 -24.29 -1.31
N ASP A 71 13.72 -25.47 -1.78
CA ASP A 71 14.05 -25.74 -3.20
C ASP A 71 12.80 -25.87 -4.07
N ASP A 72 12.92 -25.59 -5.37
CA ASP A 72 11.77 -25.52 -6.28
C ASP A 72 11.33 -26.89 -6.84
N SER A 73 12.18 -27.92 -6.74
CA SER A 73 11.89 -29.28 -7.22
C SER A 73 12.12 -30.31 -6.12
N GLN A 74 11.06 -30.62 -5.39
CA GLN A 74 11.01 -31.60 -4.30
C GLN A 74 9.55 -32.01 -4.06
N GLU A 75 9.29 -32.74 -2.98
CA GLU A 75 7.94 -33.00 -2.48
C GLU A 75 7.33 -31.69 -1.96
N ILE A 76 6.38 -31.18 -2.73
CA ILE A 76 5.68 -29.93 -2.43
C ILE A 76 4.19 -30.24 -2.38
N ASP A 77 3.58 -29.96 -1.25
CA ASP A 77 2.13 -29.96 -1.10
C ASP A 77 1.60 -28.55 -1.37
N LEU A 78 0.40 -28.43 -1.93
CA LEU A 78 -0.32 -27.16 -1.95
C LEU A 78 -1.27 -27.11 -0.76
N VAL A 79 -1.14 -26.07 0.06
CA VAL A 79 -1.97 -25.86 1.25
C VAL A 79 -2.79 -24.58 1.14
N LEU A 80 -3.85 -24.52 1.95
CA LEU A 80 -4.80 -23.43 2.03
C LEU A 80 -5.10 -23.10 3.49
N LYS A 81 -5.12 -21.81 3.82
CA LYS A 81 -5.83 -21.28 4.99
C LYS A 81 -7.01 -20.43 4.53
N ARG A 82 -8.12 -20.54 5.23
CA ARG A 82 -9.37 -19.82 4.93
C ARG A 82 -9.72 -18.84 6.04
N SER A 83 -10.26 -17.68 5.68
CA SER A 83 -10.81 -16.70 6.61
C SER A 83 -12.23 -16.32 6.21
N ASP A 84 -13.11 -16.19 7.20
CA ASP A 84 -14.52 -15.77 7.05
C ASP A 84 -14.76 -14.32 7.51
N ASP A 85 -13.71 -13.61 7.92
CA ASP A 85 -13.80 -12.32 8.61
C ASP A 85 -12.79 -11.30 8.09
N ASP A 86 -12.60 -11.28 6.76
CA ASP A 86 -11.67 -10.38 6.07
C ASP A 86 -10.23 -10.53 6.60
N GLY A 87 -9.82 -11.76 6.92
CA GLY A 87 -8.46 -12.10 7.32
C GLY A 87 -8.06 -11.72 8.75
N ARG A 88 -9.04 -11.48 9.62
CA ARG A 88 -8.82 -11.24 11.07
C ARG A 88 -8.52 -12.53 11.80
N THR A 89 -9.18 -13.62 11.43
CA THR A 89 -8.91 -14.97 11.90
C THR A 89 -8.76 -15.93 10.71
N TRP A 90 -7.98 -16.99 10.90
CA TRP A 90 -7.66 -17.96 9.86
C TRP A 90 -7.82 -19.38 10.39
N SER A 91 -8.32 -20.25 9.53
CA SER A 91 -8.39 -21.68 9.79
C SER A 91 -7.00 -22.30 9.99
N ALA A 92 -6.96 -23.52 10.53
CA ALA A 92 -5.80 -24.38 10.35
C ALA A 92 -5.50 -24.59 8.85
N ALA A 93 -4.24 -24.86 8.51
CA ALA A 93 -3.85 -25.17 7.14
C ALA A 93 -4.47 -26.50 6.71
N LYS A 94 -5.01 -26.55 5.50
CA LYS A 94 -5.55 -27.74 4.86
C LYS A 94 -4.77 -28.02 3.58
N THR A 95 -4.38 -29.27 3.37
CA THR A 95 -3.81 -29.71 2.09
C THR A 95 -4.90 -29.75 1.01
N VAL A 96 -4.66 -29.01 -0.07
CA VAL A 96 -5.52 -28.95 -1.26
C VAL A 96 -5.08 -29.98 -2.29
N LEU A 97 -3.76 -30.22 -2.38
CA LEU A 97 -3.15 -31.15 -3.33
C LEU A 97 -1.83 -31.67 -2.75
N SER A 98 -1.64 -32.99 -2.74
CA SER A 98 -0.49 -33.66 -2.11
C SER A 98 0.59 -34.03 -3.14
N GLY A 99 1.85 -34.00 -2.72
CA GLY A 99 3.05 -34.32 -3.49
C GLY A 99 3.97 -35.40 -2.85
N SER A 100 3.44 -36.22 -1.93
CA SER A 100 4.19 -37.25 -1.17
C SER A 100 4.49 -38.55 -1.91
N ASP A 101 5.38 -39.39 -1.36
CA ASP A 101 5.83 -40.72 -1.88
C ASP A 101 4.74 -41.75 -2.21
N THR A 102 3.53 -41.62 -1.64
CA THR A 102 2.39 -42.48 -2.02
C THR A 102 1.68 -42.01 -3.28
N ASP A 103 2.11 -40.88 -3.85
CA ASP A 103 1.66 -40.41 -5.15
C ASP A 103 2.30 -41.30 -6.24
N PRO A 104 1.53 -41.81 -7.21
CA PRO A 104 2.07 -42.59 -8.33
C PRO A 104 3.13 -41.83 -9.17
N ASN A 105 3.32 -40.53 -8.93
CA ASN A 105 4.22 -39.62 -9.65
C ASN A 105 5.38 -39.06 -8.78
N ALA A 106 5.77 -39.73 -7.69
CA ALA A 106 6.79 -39.22 -6.75
C ALA A 106 8.23 -39.20 -7.35
N PRO A 107 9.09 -38.21 -7.00
CA PRO A 107 8.82 -37.06 -6.14
C PRO A 107 7.99 -35.99 -6.88
N ALA A 108 6.87 -35.61 -6.28
CA ALA A 108 5.82 -34.88 -6.95
C ALA A 108 5.82 -33.41 -6.51
N THR A 109 6.32 -32.50 -7.34
CA THR A 109 6.12 -31.07 -7.13
C THR A 109 4.66 -30.71 -7.45
N ARG A 110 3.96 -30.03 -6.54
CA ARG A 110 2.62 -29.46 -6.73
C ARG A 110 2.70 -27.98 -6.40
N GLY A 111 2.61 -27.11 -7.39
CA GLY A 111 3.01 -25.73 -7.17
C GLY A 111 2.48 -24.71 -8.16
N ASN A 112 3.00 -23.49 -8.00
CA ASN A 112 2.61 -22.28 -8.69
C ASN A 112 1.09 -22.10 -8.83
N PRO A 113 0.37 -21.99 -7.71
CA PRO A 113 -1.08 -21.81 -7.73
C PRO A 113 -1.47 -20.51 -8.45
N ALA A 114 -2.49 -20.60 -9.29
CA ALA A 114 -3.19 -19.47 -9.87
C ALA A 114 -4.70 -19.63 -9.67
N PRO A 115 -5.24 -19.25 -8.49
CA PRO A 115 -6.66 -19.29 -8.22
C PRO A 115 -7.41 -18.18 -8.98
N ILE A 116 -8.64 -18.47 -9.38
CA ILE A 116 -9.56 -17.54 -10.04
C ILE A 116 -10.94 -17.78 -9.45
N VAL A 117 -11.67 -16.71 -9.17
CA VAL A 117 -13.07 -16.81 -8.72
C VAL A 117 -13.97 -16.46 -9.89
N ASP A 118 -14.83 -17.41 -10.26
CA ASP A 118 -15.94 -17.15 -11.15
C ASP A 118 -17.05 -16.45 -10.35
N LEU A 119 -17.24 -15.16 -10.60
CA LEU A 119 -18.20 -14.32 -9.90
C LEU A 119 -19.65 -14.60 -10.33
N GLU A 120 -19.87 -15.31 -11.44
CA GLU A 120 -21.20 -15.70 -11.90
C GLU A 120 -21.69 -16.91 -11.11
N THR A 121 -20.87 -17.98 -11.06
CA THR A 121 -21.24 -19.24 -10.41
C THR A 121 -20.86 -19.29 -8.93
N GLY A 122 -19.84 -18.53 -8.50
CA GLY A 122 -19.22 -18.64 -7.18
C GLY A 122 -18.15 -19.73 -7.08
N ARG A 123 -17.90 -20.48 -8.16
CA ARG A 123 -16.85 -21.49 -8.24
C ARG A 123 -15.48 -20.83 -8.08
N VAL A 124 -14.61 -21.47 -7.31
CA VAL A 124 -13.17 -21.15 -7.29
C VAL A 124 -12.45 -22.16 -8.17
N VAL A 125 -11.82 -21.69 -9.23
CA VAL A 125 -10.96 -22.50 -10.09
C VAL A 125 -9.52 -22.32 -9.66
N LEU A 126 -8.74 -23.40 -9.63
CA LEU A 126 -7.35 -23.39 -9.21
C LEU A 126 -6.50 -24.07 -10.28
N LEU A 127 -5.72 -23.28 -10.99
CA LEU A 127 -4.66 -23.77 -11.86
C LEU A 127 -3.41 -24.07 -11.03
N THR A 128 -2.77 -25.20 -11.32
CA THR A 128 -1.51 -25.62 -10.69
C THR A 128 -0.62 -26.28 -11.72
N THR A 129 0.66 -26.38 -11.36
CA THR A 129 1.63 -27.17 -12.11
C THR A 129 2.07 -28.36 -11.31
N MET A 130 2.22 -29.48 -11.99
CA MET A 130 2.69 -30.71 -11.39
C MET A 130 3.91 -31.25 -12.13
N ASP A 131 4.93 -31.65 -11.37
CA ASP A 131 5.95 -32.57 -11.88
C ASP A 131 5.37 -34.00 -11.79
N PRO A 132 5.14 -34.68 -12.92
CA PRO A 132 4.60 -36.03 -12.92
C PRO A 132 5.67 -37.09 -12.64
N GLY A 133 6.94 -36.72 -12.41
CA GLY A 133 8.04 -37.64 -12.04
C GLY A 133 8.39 -38.72 -13.09
N THR A 134 7.63 -38.78 -14.18
CA THR A 134 7.61 -39.88 -15.16
C THR A 134 7.79 -39.41 -16.60
N THR A 135 7.79 -38.10 -16.85
CA THR A 135 7.98 -37.51 -18.18
C THR A 135 9.38 -36.93 -18.34
N SER A 136 9.93 -37.00 -19.56
CA SER A 136 11.16 -36.27 -19.94
C SER A 136 11.02 -34.75 -19.86
N ARG A 137 9.79 -34.28 -19.66
CA ARG A 137 9.39 -32.89 -19.50
C ARG A 137 9.12 -32.59 -18.01
N PRO A 138 9.63 -31.50 -17.43
CA PRO A 138 9.68 -31.37 -15.97
C PRO A 138 8.33 -31.00 -15.31
N ARG A 139 7.38 -30.41 -16.05
CA ARG A 139 6.16 -29.85 -15.45
C ARG A 139 4.99 -29.82 -16.43
N THR A 140 3.78 -30.13 -15.96
CA THR A 140 2.52 -30.12 -16.75
C THR A 140 1.39 -29.41 -15.99
N PRO A 141 0.46 -28.73 -16.69
CA PRO A 141 -0.61 -27.97 -16.05
C PRO A 141 -1.83 -28.82 -15.66
N TYR A 142 -2.45 -28.45 -14.54
CA TYR A 142 -3.64 -29.09 -13.98
C TYR A 142 -4.64 -28.06 -13.49
N VAL A 143 -5.91 -28.46 -13.45
CA VAL A 143 -7.01 -27.68 -12.87
C VAL A 143 -7.73 -28.46 -11.77
N GLN A 144 -8.12 -27.74 -10.71
CA GLN A 144 -9.10 -28.15 -9.70
C GLN A 144 -10.17 -27.07 -9.58
N PHE A 145 -11.31 -27.41 -8.99
CA PHE A 145 -12.32 -26.44 -8.62
C PHE A 145 -12.92 -26.72 -7.25
N SER A 146 -13.45 -25.68 -6.62
CA SER A 146 -14.26 -25.74 -5.41
C SER A 146 -15.59 -25.03 -5.67
N ASP A 147 -16.69 -25.75 -5.45
CA ASP A 147 -18.06 -25.24 -5.57
C ASP A 147 -18.68 -24.90 -4.20
N ASP A 148 -17.88 -24.97 -3.14
CA ASP A 148 -18.31 -24.81 -1.74
C ASP A 148 -17.39 -23.86 -0.98
N ASP A 149 -16.91 -22.82 -1.66
CA ASP A 149 -16.21 -21.69 -1.04
C ASP A 149 -14.82 -22.06 -0.48
N GLY A 150 -14.10 -22.92 -1.21
CA GLY A 150 -12.76 -23.40 -0.86
C GLY A 150 -12.74 -24.51 0.20
N LYS A 151 -13.90 -25.02 0.63
CA LYS A 151 -13.99 -26.05 1.68
C LYS A 151 -13.60 -27.42 1.15
N THR A 152 -14.02 -27.81 -0.04
CA THR A 152 -13.62 -29.04 -0.72
C THR A 152 -13.17 -28.75 -2.15
N TRP A 153 -12.37 -29.65 -2.70
CA TRP A 153 -11.74 -29.50 -4.01
C TRP A 153 -11.97 -30.75 -4.84
N SER A 154 -12.26 -30.56 -6.13
CA SER A 154 -12.32 -31.66 -7.09
C SER A 154 -10.95 -32.30 -7.29
N LYS A 155 -10.94 -33.50 -7.90
CA LYS A 155 -9.68 -34.14 -8.29
C LYS A 155 -8.98 -33.28 -9.35
N ALA A 156 -7.66 -33.16 -9.24
CA ALA A 156 -6.88 -32.48 -10.26
C ALA A 156 -6.99 -33.18 -11.62
N LYS A 157 -7.27 -32.39 -12.65
CA LYS A 157 -7.37 -32.84 -14.04
C LYS A 157 -6.22 -32.24 -14.84
N ASN A 158 -5.46 -33.09 -15.53
CA ASN A 158 -4.41 -32.65 -16.45
C ASN A 158 -5.08 -31.93 -17.64
N ILE A 159 -4.55 -30.75 -18.00
CA ILE A 159 -5.05 -29.92 -19.11
C ILE A 159 -3.94 -29.60 -20.13
N ALA A 160 -2.83 -30.35 -20.11
CA ALA A 160 -1.70 -30.14 -21.02
C ALA A 160 -2.14 -30.15 -22.49
N ASP A 161 -3.00 -31.09 -22.88
CA ASP A 161 -3.52 -31.20 -24.26
C ASP A 161 -4.33 -29.97 -24.71
N GLN A 162 -4.72 -29.10 -23.79
CA GLN A 162 -5.54 -27.90 -24.07
C GLN A 162 -4.71 -26.62 -24.16
N ILE A 163 -3.72 -26.45 -23.27
CA ILE A 163 -3.01 -25.16 -23.11
C ILE A 163 -1.50 -25.23 -23.31
N ASP A 164 -0.95 -26.43 -23.37
CA ASP A 164 0.48 -26.66 -23.48
C ASP A 164 0.89 -27.03 -24.92
N ASP A 165 2.18 -27.00 -25.22
CA ASP A 165 2.76 -27.47 -26.49
C ASP A 165 3.81 -28.55 -26.23
N PRO A 166 3.75 -29.71 -26.90
CA PRO A 166 4.78 -30.76 -26.76
C PRO A 166 6.18 -30.33 -27.19
N ALA A 167 6.32 -29.28 -28.01
CA ALA A 167 7.61 -28.73 -28.41
C ALA A 167 8.26 -27.84 -27.33
N TRP A 168 7.52 -27.47 -26.29
CA TRP A 168 8.02 -26.65 -25.19
C TRP A 168 8.72 -27.50 -24.12
N GLY A 169 9.68 -26.88 -23.42
CA GLY A 169 10.42 -27.48 -22.32
C GLY A 169 9.68 -27.33 -21.00
N TRP A 170 10.27 -26.61 -20.06
CA TRP A 170 9.65 -26.28 -18.78
C TRP A 170 8.31 -25.52 -18.95
N TYR A 171 7.37 -25.77 -18.05
CA TYR A 171 6.06 -25.10 -18.01
C TYR A 171 5.69 -24.75 -16.56
N ALA A 172 5.02 -23.62 -16.36
CA ALA A 172 4.38 -23.30 -15.08
C ALA A 172 3.16 -22.41 -15.24
N THR A 173 2.11 -22.74 -14.48
CA THR A 173 1.00 -21.84 -14.14
C THR A 173 1.48 -20.71 -13.24
N GLY A 174 0.79 -19.57 -13.22
CA GLY A 174 1.02 -18.50 -12.24
C GLY A 174 2.50 -18.10 -12.04
N PRO A 175 2.92 -17.77 -10.81
CA PRO A 175 2.09 -17.63 -9.60
C PRO A 175 1.21 -16.36 -9.62
N VAL A 176 0.33 -16.24 -8.61
CA VAL A 176 -0.73 -15.23 -8.36
C VAL A 176 -2.11 -15.58 -8.88
N HIS A 177 -3.13 -14.92 -8.35
CA HIS A 177 -4.48 -14.99 -8.88
C HIS A 177 -4.57 -14.62 -10.37
N GLY A 178 -5.48 -15.30 -11.07
CA GLY A 178 -6.03 -14.82 -12.33
C GLY A 178 -7.32 -14.05 -12.10
N ILE A 179 -7.98 -13.63 -13.18
CA ILE A 179 -9.15 -12.75 -13.13
C ILE A 179 -10.33 -13.33 -13.92
N GLN A 180 -11.54 -12.97 -13.53
CA GLN A 180 -12.69 -13.02 -14.44
C GLN A 180 -12.87 -11.64 -15.07
N LEU A 181 -13.01 -11.60 -16.41
CA LEU A 181 -13.28 -10.36 -17.13
C LEU A 181 -14.69 -9.87 -16.80
N THR A 182 -14.85 -8.57 -16.59
CA THR A 182 -16.12 -7.95 -16.22
C THR A 182 -16.64 -6.99 -17.29
N ARG A 183 -15.89 -6.81 -18.38
CA ARG A 183 -16.15 -5.80 -19.41
C ARG A 183 -16.15 -6.36 -20.82
N GLY A 184 -16.90 -5.69 -21.69
CA GLY A 184 -16.88 -5.94 -23.13
C GLY A 184 -17.44 -7.31 -23.53
N ALA A 185 -17.07 -7.75 -24.74
CA ALA A 185 -17.61 -8.97 -25.36
C ALA A 185 -17.17 -10.27 -24.70
N HIS A 186 -16.19 -10.22 -23.78
CA HIS A 186 -15.63 -11.37 -23.09
C HIS A 186 -15.91 -11.34 -21.58
N ALA A 187 -16.86 -10.52 -21.11
CA ALA A 187 -17.30 -10.57 -19.73
C ALA A 187 -17.73 -12.01 -19.36
N GLY A 188 -17.34 -12.48 -18.17
CA GLY A 188 -17.53 -13.85 -17.69
C GLY A 188 -16.33 -14.78 -17.94
N ARG A 189 -15.47 -14.47 -18.92
CA ARG A 189 -14.27 -15.26 -19.24
C ARG A 189 -13.26 -15.24 -18.10
N LEU A 190 -12.71 -16.39 -17.74
CA LEU A 190 -11.59 -16.54 -16.83
C LEU A 190 -10.27 -16.39 -17.59
N VAL A 191 -9.30 -15.67 -17.04
CA VAL A 191 -7.97 -15.44 -17.64
C VAL A 191 -6.88 -15.55 -16.58
N ALA A 192 -5.79 -16.25 -16.91
CA ALA A 192 -4.60 -16.34 -16.06
C ALA A 192 -3.31 -16.30 -16.89
N GLY A 193 -2.23 -15.90 -16.22
CA GLY A 193 -0.87 -15.97 -16.75
C GLY A 193 -0.24 -17.34 -16.51
N THR A 194 0.51 -17.82 -17.50
CA THR A 194 1.34 -19.03 -17.45
C THR A 194 2.64 -18.78 -18.21
N ASN A 195 3.61 -19.68 -18.07
CA ASN A 195 4.95 -19.51 -18.60
C ASN A 195 5.44 -20.82 -19.18
N TYR A 196 6.27 -20.74 -20.20
CA TYR A 196 6.86 -21.90 -20.85
C TYR A 196 8.28 -21.62 -21.30
N ASP A 197 9.02 -22.67 -21.60
CA ASP A 197 10.38 -22.59 -22.14
C ASP A 197 10.45 -23.11 -23.58
N VAL A 198 11.26 -22.46 -24.41
CA VAL A 198 11.65 -22.98 -25.73
C VAL A 198 13.17 -22.95 -25.87
N GLY A 199 13.81 -24.10 -25.64
CA GLY A 199 15.25 -24.25 -25.84
C GLY A 199 16.08 -23.46 -24.83
N GLY A 200 15.63 -23.39 -23.56
CA GLY A 200 16.32 -22.65 -22.50
C GLY A 200 16.01 -21.15 -22.46
N LYS A 201 14.92 -20.72 -23.11
CA LYS A 201 14.40 -19.35 -23.08
C LYS A 201 12.97 -19.34 -22.56
N ASP A 202 12.76 -18.64 -21.44
CA ASP A 202 11.43 -18.40 -20.88
C ASP A 202 10.58 -17.51 -21.79
N ALA A 203 9.29 -17.80 -21.83
CA ALA A 203 8.28 -17.09 -22.60
C ALA A 203 6.97 -16.97 -21.81
N ALA A 204 6.21 -15.95 -22.16
CA ALA A 204 4.96 -15.62 -21.50
C ALA A 204 3.75 -16.20 -22.24
N GLN A 205 2.75 -16.66 -21.50
CA GLN A 205 1.48 -17.13 -22.04
C GLN A 205 0.29 -16.60 -21.23
N LEU A 206 -0.82 -16.29 -21.90
CA LEU A 206 -2.14 -16.22 -21.28
C LEU A 206 -2.94 -17.48 -21.63
N VAL A 207 -3.77 -17.91 -20.69
CA VAL A 207 -4.75 -18.97 -20.89
C VAL A 207 -6.11 -18.46 -20.46
N TYR A 208 -7.17 -18.98 -21.08
CA TYR A 208 -8.53 -18.56 -20.77
C TYR A 208 -9.55 -19.71 -20.80
N SER A 209 -10.68 -19.50 -20.13
CA SER A 209 -11.82 -20.42 -20.10
C SER A 209 -13.12 -19.62 -20.15
N ASP A 210 -14.07 -20.09 -20.96
CA ASP A 210 -15.41 -19.49 -21.15
C ASP A 210 -16.53 -20.31 -20.47
N ASP A 211 -16.19 -21.39 -19.77
CA ASP A 211 -17.14 -22.38 -19.23
C ASP A 211 -16.84 -22.72 -17.76
N SER A 212 -16.53 -21.70 -16.96
CA SER A 212 -16.26 -21.83 -15.52
C SER A 212 -15.12 -22.81 -15.19
N GLY A 213 -14.11 -22.88 -16.06
CA GLY A 213 -12.88 -23.67 -15.86
C GLY A 213 -12.96 -25.14 -16.28
N GLU A 214 -14.02 -25.57 -16.96
CA GLU A 214 -14.20 -26.95 -17.43
C GLU A 214 -13.28 -27.28 -18.62
N THR A 215 -13.16 -26.34 -19.55
CA THR A 215 -12.21 -26.35 -20.67
C THR A 215 -11.39 -25.07 -20.71
N TRP A 216 -10.17 -25.21 -21.20
CA TRP A 216 -9.17 -24.16 -21.27
C TRP A 216 -8.64 -24.01 -22.68
N HIS A 217 -8.21 -22.80 -23.00
CA HIS A 217 -7.67 -22.46 -24.30
C HIS A 217 -6.29 -21.82 -24.16
N LYS A 218 -5.37 -22.31 -25.00
CA LYS A 218 -4.10 -21.64 -25.28
C LYS A 218 -4.39 -20.24 -25.86
N GLY A 219 -4.02 -19.20 -25.12
CA GLY A 219 -4.18 -17.81 -25.53
C GLY A 219 -2.88 -17.19 -26.01
N ALA A 220 -2.73 -15.90 -25.71
CA ALA A 220 -1.63 -15.08 -26.17
C ALA A 220 -0.27 -15.65 -25.72
N THR A 221 0.72 -15.69 -26.61
CA THR A 221 2.10 -16.11 -26.29
C THR A 221 3.11 -15.08 -26.73
N ASP A 222 4.21 -14.92 -26.00
CA ASP A 222 5.35 -14.08 -26.42
C ASP A 222 6.69 -14.72 -26.01
N LEU A 223 7.41 -15.22 -27.02
CA LEU A 223 8.81 -15.64 -26.93
C LEU A 223 9.69 -14.55 -27.53
N ARG A 224 10.43 -13.86 -26.66
CA ARG A 224 11.26 -12.72 -27.03
C ARG A 224 12.56 -13.15 -27.74
N THR A 225 12.98 -12.33 -28.70
CA THR A 225 14.24 -12.51 -29.45
C THR A 225 15.31 -11.48 -29.12
N ASP A 226 14.96 -10.44 -28.37
CA ASP A 226 15.83 -9.32 -27.97
C ASP A 226 16.58 -9.57 -26.65
N GLY A 227 16.49 -10.78 -26.10
CA GLY A 227 17.17 -11.19 -24.88
C GLY A 227 16.37 -10.94 -23.59
N ALA A 228 15.23 -10.26 -23.64
CA ALA A 228 14.30 -10.21 -22.53
C ALA A 228 13.63 -11.57 -22.32
N THR A 229 13.21 -11.89 -21.09
CA THR A 229 12.59 -13.20 -20.78
C THR A 229 11.38 -13.02 -19.86
N PRO A 230 10.18 -12.80 -20.42
CA PRO A 230 8.97 -12.59 -19.65
C PRO A 230 8.51 -13.91 -19.00
N GLN A 231 8.29 -13.89 -17.68
CA GLN A 231 7.91 -15.02 -16.82
C GLN A 231 6.99 -14.53 -15.67
N GLU A 232 6.43 -15.41 -14.84
CA GLU A 232 5.64 -15.13 -13.63
C GLU A 232 4.65 -13.96 -13.80
N ILE A 233 3.62 -14.19 -14.62
CA ILE A 233 2.73 -13.16 -15.14
C ILE A 233 1.56 -12.91 -14.19
N SER A 234 1.40 -11.65 -13.78
CA SER A 234 0.18 -11.15 -13.12
C SER A 234 -0.68 -10.37 -14.10
N VAL A 235 -2.00 -10.49 -13.97
CA VAL A 235 -2.97 -9.88 -14.89
C VAL A 235 -3.97 -8.99 -14.16
N VAL A 236 -4.43 -7.93 -14.84
CA VAL A 236 -5.53 -7.08 -14.37
C VAL A 236 -6.36 -6.58 -15.55
N GLU A 237 -7.67 -6.50 -15.38
CA GLU A 237 -8.57 -5.92 -16.39
C GLU A 237 -8.51 -4.39 -16.35
N LYS A 238 -8.35 -3.78 -17.52
CA LYS A 238 -8.39 -2.35 -17.77
C LYS A 238 -9.84 -1.86 -17.93
N VAL A 239 -10.07 -0.56 -17.72
CA VAL A 239 -11.41 0.04 -17.92
C VAL A 239 -11.93 -0.10 -19.35
N ASN A 240 -11.04 -0.18 -20.34
CA ASN A 240 -11.44 -0.44 -21.71
C ASN A 240 -11.71 -1.93 -22.03
N GLY A 241 -11.67 -2.82 -21.04
CA GLY A 241 -11.83 -4.27 -21.19
C GLY A 241 -10.58 -5.02 -21.66
N GLY A 242 -9.46 -4.33 -21.90
CA GLY A 242 -8.19 -4.99 -22.21
C GLY A 242 -7.57 -5.65 -20.98
N VAL A 243 -6.85 -6.74 -21.16
CA VAL A 243 -6.06 -7.41 -20.12
C VAL A 243 -4.65 -6.85 -20.13
N LEU A 244 -4.26 -6.15 -19.07
CA LEU A 244 -2.88 -5.80 -18.81
C LEU A 244 -2.18 -7.00 -18.17
N ALA A 245 -1.13 -7.50 -18.82
CA ALA A 245 -0.30 -8.58 -18.31
C ALA A 245 1.08 -8.03 -17.98
N MET A 246 1.55 -8.26 -16.75
CA MET A 246 2.86 -7.84 -16.27
C MET A 246 3.69 -9.06 -15.88
N ALA A 247 4.86 -9.20 -16.49
CA ALA A 247 5.71 -10.38 -16.38
C ALA A 247 7.05 -10.03 -15.74
N ARG A 248 7.58 -10.87 -14.83
CA ARG A 248 9.02 -11.03 -14.48
C ARG A 248 9.89 -10.94 -15.72
N ASN A 249 10.86 -10.03 -15.76
CA ASN A 249 11.93 -10.15 -16.75
C ASN A 249 13.06 -10.95 -16.11
N ASN A 250 13.15 -12.24 -16.44
CA ASN A 250 14.06 -13.17 -15.78
C ASN A 250 15.53 -12.94 -16.18
N ALA A 251 15.79 -12.31 -17.33
CA ALA A 251 17.11 -11.92 -17.79
C ALA A 251 17.73 -10.86 -16.87
N GLY A 252 16.88 -10.09 -16.21
CA GLY A 252 17.25 -9.04 -15.30
C GLY A 252 17.92 -7.83 -15.99
N GLY A 253 18.20 -6.80 -15.21
CA GLY A 253 18.96 -5.62 -15.64
C GLY A 253 18.60 -4.38 -14.81
N PRO A 254 19.50 -3.38 -14.70
CA PRO A 254 19.23 -2.17 -13.92
C PRO A 254 17.94 -1.48 -14.39
N GLY A 255 16.91 -1.50 -13.54
CA GLY A 255 15.61 -0.90 -13.83
C GLY A 255 14.78 -1.59 -14.93
N ALA A 256 15.20 -2.76 -15.42
CA ALA A 256 14.55 -3.48 -16.51
C ALA A 256 13.86 -4.79 -16.08
N ASN A 257 13.70 -4.99 -14.78
CA ASN A 257 13.19 -6.24 -14.22
C ASN A 257 11.68 -6.43 -14.41
N ARG A 258 10.94 -5.43 -14.92
CA ARG A 258 9.48 -5.46 -15.20
C ARG A 258 9.18 -5.27 -16.68
N MET A 259 8.24 -6.04 -17.19
CA MET A 259 7.72 -5.90 -18.55
C MET A 259 6.20 -6.03 -18.57
N THR A 260 5.57 -5.39 -19.56
CA THR A 260 4.12 -5.46 -19.77
C THR A 260 3.75 -5.70 -21.22
N ALA A 261 2.66 -6.42 -21.43
CA ALA A 261 1.93 -6.51 -22.69
C ALA A 261 0.43 -6.33 -22.43
N VAL A 262 -0.34 -6.07 -23.48
CA VAL A 262 -1.80 -5.92 -23.38
C VAL A 262 -2.46 -6.85 -24.38
N SER A 263 -3.50 -7.57 -23.94
CA SER A 263 -4.45 -8.25 -24.83
C SER A 263 -5.75 -7.45 -24.89
N ASN A 264 -6.27 -7.20 -26.09
CA ASN A 264 -7.53 -6.47 -26.29
C ASN A 264 -8.68 -7.38 -26.77
N ASP A 265 -8.46 -8.69 -26.81
CA ASP A 265 -9.36 -9.71 -27.36
C ASP A 265 -9.65 -10.82 -26.33
N GLY A 266 -9.69 -10.44 -25.05
CA GLY A 266 -10.02 -11.34 -23.95
C GLY A 266 -8.97 -12.42 -23.69
N GLY A 267 -7.68 -12.11 -23.88
CA GLY A 267 -6.56 -13.00 -23.59
C GLY A 267 -6.08 -13.86 -24.78
N GLN A 268 -6.65 -13.70 -25.97
CA GLN A 268 -6.34 -14.55 -27.13
C GLN A 268 -5.02 -14.17 -27.80
N THR A 269 -4.73 -12.88 -27.96
CA THR A 269 -3.47 -12.39 -28.52
C THR A 269 -2.92 -11.19 -27.74
N TYR A 270 -1.60 -11.03 -27.74
CA TYR A 270 -0.97 -9.80 -27.29
C TYR A 270 -0.98 -8.78 -28.43
N ALA A 271 -1.49 -7.58 -28.17
CA ALA A 271 -1.57 -6.50 -29.15
C ALA A 271 -0.19 -6.00 -29.59
N ALA A 272 0.82 -6.18 -28.75
CA ALA A 272 2.23 -5.97 -29.03
C ALA A 272 3.06 -6.86 -28.10
N PRO A 273 4.31 -7.18 -28.46
CA PRO A 273 5.20 -7.92 -27.56
C PRO A 273 5.45 -7.18 -26.24
N TYR A 274 5.88 -7.92 -25.23
CA TYR A 274 6.26 -7.38 -23.92
C TYR A 274 7.32 -6.30 -24.06
N ALA A 275 7.05 -5.16 -23.42
CA ALA A 275 7.96 -4.02 -23.34
C ALA A 275 8.37 -3.78 -21.89
N THR A 276 9.63 -3.39 -21.66
CA THR A 276 10.14 -3.03 -20.34
C THR A 276 9.38 -1.84 -19.74
N VAL A 277 9.06 -1.93 -18.46
CA VAL A 277 8.43 -0.85 -17.70
C VAL A 277 9.51 0.01 -17.05
N ALA A 278 9.70 1.22 -17.56
CA ALA A 278 10.63 2.18 -16.98
C ALA A 278 10.13 2.70 -15.62
N GLY A 279 11.06 2.97 -14.69
CA GLY A 279 10.76 3.61 -13.40
C GLY A 279 10.15 2.70 -12.33
N LEU A 280 9.82 1.44 -12.65
CA LEU A 280 9.26 0.48 -11.70
C LEU A 280 10.35 -0.43 -11.11
N THR A 281 11.13 0.08 -10.15
CA THR A 281 12.27 -0.64 -9.55
C THR A 281 11.83 -1.82 -8.67
N THR A 282 12.34 -3.01 -8.96
CA THR A 282 12.09 -4.25 -8.22
C THR A 282 13.22 -5.23 -8.53
N PRO A 283 13.56 -6.20 -7.67
CA PRO A 283 14.50 -7.24 -8.05
C PRO A 283 13.82 -8.23 -9.01
N VAL A 284 14.56 -9.23 -9.48
CA VAL A 284 14.03 -10.32 -10.31
C VAL A 284 13.19 -11.27 -9.43
N VAL A 285 11.87 -11.01 -9.38
CA VAL A 285 10.90 -11.68 -8.51
C VAL A 285 9.48 -11.59 -9.08
N GLN A 286 8.61 -12.53 -8.71
CA GLN A 286 7.18 -12.42 -8.93
C GLN A 286 6.58 -11.22 -8.18
N THR A 287 5.61 -10.56 -8.80
CA THR A 287 4.86 -9.41 -8.26
C THR A 287 3.39 -9.50 -8.68
N SER A 288 2.47 -8.85 -7.97
CA SER A 288 1.03 -8.91 -8.27
C SER A 288 0.46 -7.56 -8.67
N LEU A 289 -0.59 -7.60 -9.49
CA LEU A 289 -1.45 -6.49 -9.84
C LEU A 289 -2.81 -6.66 -9.20
N GLN A 290 -3.44 -5.56 -8.78
CA GLN A 290 -4.81 -5.56 -8.28
C GLN A 290 -5.51 -4.26 -8.67
N ARG A 291 -6.68 -4.34 -9.30
CA ARG A 291 -7.51 -3.14 -9.51
C ARG A 291 -8.15 -2.74 -8.19
N LEU A 292 -7.94 -1.49 -7.78
CA LEU A 292 -8.59 -0.89 -6.61
C LEU A 292 -9.77 -0.01 -7.00
N ARG A 293 -9.58 0.85 -8.01
CA ARG A 293 -10.58 1.85 -8.44
C ARG A 293 -10.79 1.82 -9.94
N ALA A 294 -12.01 2.09 -10.40
CA ALA A 294 -12.37 2.14 -11.82
C ALA A 294 -13.47 3.17 -12.08
N VAL A 295 -13.22 4.13 -12.97
CA VAL A 295 -14.18 5.20 -13.26
C VAL A 295 -15.50 4.69 -13.84
N ASP A 296 -15.46 3.58 -14.57
CA ASP A 296 -16.64 2.93 -15.12
C ASP A 296 -17.48 2.17 -14.08
N ARG A 297 -16.95 1.98 -12.87
CA ARG A 297 -17.69 1.47 -11.70
C ARG A 297 -18.20 2.61 -10.80
N GLY A 298 -18.07 3.86 -11.25
CA GLY A 298 -18.47 5.05 -10.49
C GLY A 298 -17.41 5.59 -9.54
N ASP A 299 -16.19 5.02 -9.53
CA ASP A 299 -15.09 5.62 -8.77
C ASP A 299 -14.62 6.94 -9.41
N LYS A 300 -13.99 7.81 -8.62
CA LYS A 300 -13.52 9.12 -9.08
C LYS A 300 -12.37 9.03 -10.09
N TYR A 301 -11.53 8.01 -9.98
CA TYR A 301 -10.34 7.81 -10.80
C TYR A 301 -10.08 6.32 -10.99
N ASN A 302 -9.20 6.01 -11.94
CA ASN A 302 -8.69 4.66 -12.12
C ASN A 302 -7.51 4.42 -11.19
N ARG A 303 -7.42 3.24 -10.59
CA ARG A 303 -6.23 2.85 -9.83
C ARG A 303 -5.97 1.36 -9.92
N ILE A 304 -4.77 1.02 -10.37
CA ILE A 304 -4.21 -0.33 -10.31
C ILE A 304 -3.05 -0.30 -9.33
N LEU A 305 -3.02 -1.27 -8.42
CA LEU A 305 -1.96 -1.49 -7.46
C LEU A 305 -0.96 -2.50 -8.00
N PHE A 306 0.31 -2.29 -7.67
CA PHE A 306 1.41 -3.20 -7.86
C PHE A 306 2.01 -3.50 -6.48
N ALA A 307 2.13 -4.79 -6.13
CA ALA A 307 2.85 -5.23 -4.95
C ALA A 307 4.14 -5.94 -5.36
N GLY A 308 5.27 -5.44 -4.85
CA GLY A 308 6.55 -6.08 -5.04
C GLY A 308 7.66 -5.45 -4.19
N PRO A 309 8.76 -6.18 -3.95
CA PRO A 309 9.95 -5.63 -3.29
C PRO A 309 10.50 -4.42 -4.06
N ALA A 310 11.09 -3.48 -3.33
CA ALA A 310 11.53 -2.19 -3.88
C ALA A 310 13.06 -2.02 -3.92
N ASP A 311 13.80 -2.96 -3.32
CA ASP A 311 15.25 -3.02 -3.49
C ASP A 311 15.58 -3.59 -4.89
N PRO A 312 16.41 -2.91 -5.72
CA PRO A 312 16.67 -3.32 -7.10
C PRO A 312 17.39 -4.68 -7.24
N GLU A 313 18.07 -5.13 -6.19
CA GLU A 313 18.95 -6.31 -6.23
C GLU A 313 18.47 -7.42 -5.30
N ARG A 314 17.82 -7.06 -4.19
CA ARG A 314 17.44 -8.01 -3.14
C ARG A 314 15.94 -8.05 -2.93
N ARG A 315 15.43 -9.22 -2.58
CA ARG A 315 14.03 -9.43 -2.18
C ARG A 315 13.77 -8.83 -0.79
N ARG A 316 13.66 -7.51 -0.71
CA ARG A 316 13.37 -6.74 0.53
C ARG A 316 12.54 -5.49 0.23
N TYR A 317 11.96 -4.93 1.29
CA TYR A 317 11.20 -3.67 1.24
C TYR A 317 9.92 -3.77 0.41
N LEU A 318 9.05 -4.73 0.73
CA LEU A 318 7.75 -4.85 0.06
C LEU A 318 7.00 -3.52 0.08
N THR A 319 6.67 -3.04 -1.11
CA THR A 319 6.12 -1.70 -1.32
C THR A 319 4.98 -1.75 -2.31
N ILE A 320 3.84 -1.15 -1.96
CA ILE A 320 2.70 -0.94 -2.84
C ILE A 320 2.95 0.30 -3.69
N ARG A 321 2.80 0.16 -5.00
CA ARG A 321 2.90 1.26 -5.98
C ARG A 321 1.64 1.31 -6.82
N SER A 322 1.22 2.52 -7.19
CA SER A 322 -0.03 2.73 -7.94
C SER A 322 0.25 3.16 -9.37
N SER A 323 -0.63 2.75 -10.27
CA SER A 323 -0.84 3.39 -11.57
C SER A 323 -2.23 3.99 -11.59
N PHE A 324 -2.33 5.23 -12.06
CA PHE A 324 -3.60 5.97 -12.21
C PHE A 324 -4.06 6.11 -13.67
N ASP A 325 -3.26 5.59 -14.61
CA ASP A 325 -3.42 5.76 -16.05
C ASP A 325 -3.45 4.42 -16.81
N GLU A 326 -4.02 3.40 -16.16
CA GLU A 326 -4.24 2.07 -16.72
C GLU A 326 -2.94 1.31 -17.04
N GLY A 327 -1.92 1.50 -16.20
CA GLY A 327 -0.65 0.77 -16.25
C GLY A 327 0.44 1.42 -17.12
N LYS A 328 0.21 2.63 -17.64
CA LYS A 328 1.19 3.33 -18.49
C LYS A 328 2.34 3.89 -17.67
N THR A 329 2.04 4.49 -16.52
CA THR A 329 3.03 4.97 -15.56
C THR A 329 2.76 4.40 -14.18
N TRP A 330 3.81 4.32 -13.38
CA TRP A 330 3.76 3.77 -12.03
C TRP A 330 4.45 4.72 -11.06
N GLN A 331 3.90 4.80 -9.86
CA GLN A 331 4.60 5.36 -8.71
C GLN A 331 5.98 4.72 -8.57
N SER A 332 6.98 5.57 -8.33
CA SER A 332 8.34 5.12 -8.06
C SER A 332 8.41 4.40 -6.71
N VAL A 333 9.57 3.83 -6.36
CA VAL A 333 9.83 3.32 -5.00
C VAL A 333 9.64 4.43 -3.96
N ALA A 334 9.96 5.64 -4.36
CA ALA A 334 9.70 6.81 -3.57
C ALA A 334 8.18 6.92 -3.33
N ASP A 335 7.38 6.96 -4.39
CA ASP A 335 5.96 7.32 -4.24
C ASP A 335 5.09 6.22 -3.66
N GLY A 336 5.61 4.99 -3.60
CA GLY A 336 4.93 3.85 -3.03
C GLY A 336 4.94 3.79 -1.49
N THR A 337 3.98 3.05 -0.94
CA THR A 337 3.88 2.80 0.50
C THR A 337 4.57 1.50 0.86
N ARG A 338 5.62 1.59 1.68
CA ARG A 338 6.35 0.44 2.19
C ARG A 338 5.54 -0.28 3.26
N ILE A 339 5.20 -1.54 3.02
CA ILE A 339 4.45 -2.40 3.95
C ILE A 339 5.38 -3.02 4.98
N THR A 340 6.57 -3.46 4.57
CA THR A 340 7.59 -3.99 5.49
C THR A 340 8.98 -3.54 5.10
N SER A 341 9.88 -3.43 6.08
CA SER A 341 11.32 -3.21 5.85
C SER A 341 12.13 -4.52 5.90
N ASP A 342 11.47 -5.64 6.16
CA ASP A 342 12.07 -6.97 6.20
C ASP A 342 12.49 -7.47 4.80
N TRP A 343 13.11 -8.65 4.78
CA TRP A 343 13.13 -9.42 3.55
C TRP A 343 11.70 -9.73 3.13
N SER A 344 11.48 -9.69 1.83
CA SER A 344 10.17 -9.87 1.24
C SER A 344 10.29 -10.35 -0.20
N GLY A 345 9.53 -11.38 -0.55
CA GLY A 345 9.58 -12.02 -1.86
C GLY A 345 8.26 -11.87 -2.60
N TYR A 346 7.67 -13.02 -2.89
CA TYR A 346 6.46 -13.16 -3.68
C TYR A 346 5.29 -12.54 -2.93
N SER A 347 4.31 -12.02 -3.67
CA SER A 347 3.15 -11.36 -3.06
C SER A 347 1.92 -11.39 -3.95
N ASP A 348 0.75 -11.43 -3.33
CA ASP A 348 -0.55 -11.41 -3.98
C ASP A 348 -1.57 -10.61 -3.18
N MET A 349 -2.59 -10.05 -3.85
CA MET A 349 -3.54 -9.11 -3.26
C MET A 349 -4.99 -9.53 -3.48
N ALA A 350 -5.87 -9.13 -2.56
CA ALA A 350 -7.32 -9.20 -2.70
C ALA A 350 -7.97 -7.97 -2.08
N ILE A 351 -9.10 -7.52 -2.64
CA ILE A 351 -9.91 -6.44 -2.04
C ILE A 351 -10.94 -7.05 -1.10
N LEU A 352 -10.92 -6.61 0.16
CA LEU A 352 -11.75 -7.12 1.25
C LEU A 352 -13.18 -6.55 1.20
N ASP A 353 -14.14 -7.14 1.91
CA ASP A 353 -15.53 -6.65 1.91
C ASP A 353 -15.67 -5.30 2.61
N THR A 354 -14.83 -5.06 3.61
CA THR A 354 -14.63 -3.76 4.26
C THR A 354 -14.07 -2.66 3.35
N GLY A 355 -13.60 -2.99 2.14
CA GLY A 355 -12.87 -2.08 1.26
C GLY A 355 -11.38 -1.92 1.63
N GLU A 356 -10.93 -2.61 2.69
CA GLU A 356 -9.51 -2.81 2.96
C GLU A 356 -8.83 -3.59 1.82
N ILE A 357 -7.51 -3.44 1.73
CA ILE A 357 -6.64 -4.19 0.83
C ILE A 357 -5.96 -5.27 1.66
N GLY A 358 -6.19 -6.53 1.30
CA GLY A 358 -5.47 -7.69 1.83
C GLY A 358 -4.25 -8.00 0.97
N LEU A 359 -3.09 -8.12 1.60
CA LEU A 359 -1.83 -8.45 0.93
C LEU A 359 -1.21 -9.69 1.57
N LEU A 360 -1.13 -10.79 0.82
CA LEU A 360 -0.43 -12.00 1.22
C LEU A 360 0.98 -11.99 0.62
N TYR A 361 2.02 -12.18 1.42
CA TYR A 361 3.40 -12.09 0.92
C TYR A 361 4.40 -12.92 1.70
N GLU A 362 5.47 -13.34 1.02
CA GLU A 362 6.68 -13.90 1.65
C GLU A 362 7.43 -12.81 2.40
N GLY A 363 7.76 -13.01 3.68
CA GLY A 363 8.64 -12.10 4.41
C GLY A 363 9.31 -12.68 5.65
N GLY A 364 10.37 -12.02 6.11
CA GLY A 364 11.16 -12.49 7.25
C GLY A 364 12.31 -11.56 7.62
N SER A 365 12.72 -11.61 8.89
CA SER A 365 13.83 -10.79 9.38
C SER A 365 15.19 -11.25 8.84
N VAL A 366 15.32 -12.52 8.45
CA VAL A 366 16.58 -13.13 7.98
C VAL A 366 16.51 -13.52 6.50
N ASP A 367 15.41 -14.10 6.05
CA ASP A 367 15.17 -14.50 4.67
C ASP A 367 13.69 -14.22 4.30
N ALA A 368 13.43 -13.90 3.03
CA ALA A 368 12.05 -13.69 2.57
C ALA A 368 11.17 -14.93 2.77
N ARG A 369 11.77 -16.13 2.81
CA ARG A 369 11.10 -17.43 2.89
C ARG A 369 10.85 -17.90 4.33
N ASP A 370 11.17 -17.08 5.34
CA ASP A 370 10.95 -17.45 6.73
C ASP A 370 9.44 -17.57 7.04
N GLN A 371 8.62 -16.71 6.42
CA GLN A 371 7.19 -16.65 6.69
C GLN A 371 6.39 -16.27 5.44
N ILE A 372 5.12 -16.65 5.42
CA ILE A 372 4.10 -15.98 4.63
C ILE A 372 3.22 -15.18 5.58
N ARG A 373 3.12 -13.87 5.33
CA ARG A 373 2.38 -12.90 6.14
C ARG A 373 1.18 -12.38 5.37
N PHE A 374 0.15 -12.01 6.11
CA PHE A 374 -1.02 -11.32 5.61
C PHE A 374 -1.07 -9.93 6.24
N ALA A 375 -1.06 -8.89 5.40
CA ALA A 375 -1.22 -7.50 5.81
C ALA A 375 -2.59 -6.97 5.40
N ARG A 376 -3.14 -6.06 6.21
CA ARG A 376 -4.35 -5.29 5.87
C ARG A 376 -4.09 -3.80 6.06
N PHE A 377 -4.57 -3.03 5.10
CA PHE A 377 -4.45 -1.58 5.06
C PHE A 377 -5.52 -1.01 4.13
N THR A 378 -5.77 0.28 4.22
CA THR A 378 -6.78 1.00 3.46
C THR A 378 -6.16 1.79 2.32
N GLU A 379 -7.01 2.35 1.46
CA GLU A 379 -6.54 3.31 0.46
C GLU A 379 -5.91 4.57 1.08
N ASN A 380 -6.38 5.00 2.26
CA ASN A 380 -5.82 6.13 3.00
C ASN A 380 -4.35 5.88 3.40
N ASP A 381 -3.99 4.64 3.71
CA ASP A 381 -2.62 4.26 4.08
C ASP A 381 -1.65 4.35 2.90
N ILE A 382 -2.17 4.14 1.69
CA ILE A 382 -1.41 4.20 0.43
C ILE A 382 -1.61 5.49 -0.36
N GLY A 383 -2.28 6.48 0.25
CA GLY A 383 -2.56 7.81 -0.32
C GLY A 383 -3.56 7.79 -1.47
N HIS A 384 -4.19 8.92 -1.77
CA HIS A 384 -5.11 9.11 -2.90
C HIS A 384 -4.50 10.07 -3.93
N PRO A 385 -4.81 9.92 -5.24
CA PRO A 385 -4.51 10.95 -6.23
C PRO A 385 -5.42 12.18 -6.04
N ASP A 386 -6.66 11.95 -5.57
CA ASP A 386 -7.72 12.95 -5.57
C ASP A 386 -8.50 13.02 -4.24
N ALA A 387 -7.88 12.69 -3.09
CA ALA A 387 -8.55 12.89 -1.78
C ALA A 387 -9.26 14.25 -1.82
N PRO A 388 -10.58 14.34 -1.57
CA PRO A 388 -11.21 15.64 -1.35
C PRO A 388 -10.55 16.17 -0.10
N LEU A 389 -9.60 17.02 -0.37
CA LEU A 389 -9.09 18.00 0.52
C LEU A 389 -10.36 18.67 1.03
N GLY A 390 -10.65 18.59 2.32
CA GLY A 390 -11.64 19.49 2.91
C GLY A 390 -11.34 20.95 2.53
N THR A 391 -12.06 21.90 3.10
CA THR A 391 -11.77 23.33 2.88
C THR A 391 -10.26 23.58 2.84
N THR A 392 -9.77 24.20 1.77
CA THR A 392 -8.34 24.42 1.60
C THR A 392 -7.96 25.80 2.12
N THR A 393 -6.71 25.95 2.51
CA THR A 393 -6.08 27.26 2.71
C THR A 393 -5.13 27.53 1.56
N PRO A 394 -5.18 28.72 0.93
CA PRO A 394 -4.34 29.00 -0.21
C PRO A 394 -2.86 29.14 0.19
N ASP A 395 -1.96 28.56 -0.60
CA ASP A 395 -0.53 28.90 -0.58
C ASP A 395 -0.27 30.13 -1.46
N VAL A 396 0.23 31.19 -0.86
CA VAL A 396 0.55 32.47 -1.53
C VAL A 396 2.03 32.60 -1.87
N SER A 397 2.85 31.56 -1.65
CA SER A 397 4.27 31.54 -2.03
C SER A 397 4.49 31.58 -3.55
N GLY A 398 3.45 31.31 -4.34
CA GLY A 398 3.51 31.19 -5.80
C GLY A 398 3.81 29.77 -6.30
N LEU A 399 3.94 28.78 -5.41
CA LEU A 399 4.22 27.39 -5.78
C LEU A 399 2.98 26.48 -5.80
N GLY A 400 1.81 26.98 -5.39
CA GLY A 400 0.55 26.25 -5.47
C GLY A 400 0.43 25.10 -4.48
N ASN A 401 1.18 25.12 -3.38
CA ASN A 401 1.13 24.11 -2.32
C ASN A 401 -0.07 24.31 -1.38
N HIS A 402 -1.26 24.56 -1.95
CA HIS A 402 -2.50 24.74 -1.19
C HIS A 402 -2.67 23.58 -0.23
N SER A 403 -2.92 23.91 1.03
CA SER A 403 -2.97 22.93 2.12
C SER A 403 -4.40 22.72 2.58
N TYR A 404 -4.62 21.61 3.26
CA TYR A 404 -5.95 21.06 3.44
C TYR A 404 -6.35 21.08 4.89
N LEU A 405 -7.49 21.68 5.21
CA LEU A 405 -8.03 21.69 6.56
C LEU A 405 -8.70 20.32 6.83
N ARG A 406 -8.45 19.75 8.00
CA ARG A 406 -8.92 18.44 8.49
C ARG A 406 -9.61 18.63 9.84
N GLY A 407 -10.48 17.70 10.22
CA GLY A 407 -11.22 17.70 11.51
C GLY A 407 -12.36 18.71 11.61
N GLY A 408 -12.34 19.77 10.80
CA GLY A 408 -13.37 20.80 10.83
C GLY A 408 -12.93 22.12 11.46
N THR A 409 -11.62 22.41 11.44
CA THR A 409 -11.01 23.69 11.88
C THR A 409 -11.91 24.91 11.65
N THR A 410 -11.96 25.80 12.64
CA THR A 410 -12.80 27.00 12.55
C THR A 410 -11.98 28.26 12.26
N SER A 411 -12.63 29.30 11.72
CA SER A 411 -12.01 30.61 11.51
C SER A 411 -12.12 31.46 12.76
N VAL A 412 -11.01 32.03 13.22
CA VAL A 412 -10.96 32.96 14.37
C VAL A 412 -10.15 34.21 14.01
N ALA A 413 -10.19 35.23 14.87
CA ALA A 413 -9.36 36.41 14.69
C ALA A 413 -7.86 36.07 14.86
N GLY A 414 -7.07 36.34 13.83
CA GLY A 414 -5.65 36.04 13.78
C GLY A 414 -4.77 37.10 14.45
N LYS A 415 -3.47 36.82 14.46
CA LYS A 415 -2.45 37.85 14.70
C LYS A 415 -2.41 38.84 13.54
N PHE A 416 -2.61 38.36 12.31
CA PHE A 416 -2.81 39.12 11.10
C PHE A 416 -4.09 38.63 10.41
N GLY A 417 -5.13 39.46 10.37
CA GLY A 417 -6.39 39.06 9.73
C GLY A 417 -7.06 37.89 10.45
N GLN A 418 -7.09 36.72 9.82
CA GLN A 418 -7.81 35.53 10.26
C GLN A 418 -6.85 34.37 10.50
N ALA A 419 -7.18 33.54 11.49
CA ALA A 419 -6.44 32.34 11.86
C ALA A 419 -7.33 31.10 11.76
N ARG A 420 -6.68 29.93 11.87
CA ARG A 420 -7.37 28.64 12.02
C ARG A 420 -7.23 28.14 13.45
N ASP A 421 -8.36 27.83 14.06
CA ASP A 421 -8.45 27.20 15.38
C ASP A 421 -8.64 25.70 15.22
N LEU A 422 -7.88 24.93 16.00
CA LEU A 422 -7.87 23.47 16.03
C LEU A 422 -8.31 23.01 17.43
N ASP A 423 -9.20 22.03 17.49
CA ASP A 423 -9.88 21.63 18.72
C ASP A 423 -9.13 20.62 19.62
N GLY A 424 -7.93 20.18 19.21
CA GLY A 424 -7.14 19.21 19.95
C GLY A 424 -7.63 17.76 19.86
N VAL A 425 -8.58 17.45 18.98
CA VAL A 425 -9.16 16.10 18.82
C VAL A 425 -8.68 15.44 17.52
N ASP A 426 -9.03 15.99 16.36
CA ASP A 426 -8.71 15.44 15.04
C ASP A 426 -8.33 16.50 14.00
N ASP A 427 -8.36 17.77 14.42
CA ASP A 427 -8.05 18.91 13.60
C ASP A 427 -6.57 18.98 13.19
N ALA A 428 -6.33 19.33 11.92
CA ALA A 428 -4.99 19.52 11.37
C ALA A 428 -5.00 20.31 10.04
N ILE A 429 -3.83 20.85 9.68
CA ILE A 429 -3.58 21.36 8.32
C ILE A 429 -2.63 20.40 7.63
N GLN A 430 -3.14 19.64 6.67
CA GLN A 430 -2.37 18.71 5.87
C GLN A 430 -1.73 19.42 4.69
N LEU A 431 -0.40 19.39 4.60
CA LEU A 431 0.31 19.90 3.44
C LEU A 431 0.29 18.83 2.32
N PRO A 432 0.25 19.24 1.04
CA PRO A 432 0.38 18.31 -0.07
C PRO A 432 1.78 17.68 -0.09
N PHE A 433 1.91 16.55 -0.76
CA PHE A 433 3.25 16.17 -1.23
C PHE A 433 3.64 17.13 -2.36
N ALA A 434 4.79 17.80 -2.20
CA ALA A 434 5.38 18.61 -3.25
C ALA A 434 6.90 18.68 -3.04
N GLU A 435 7.69 18.54 -4.10
CA GLU A 435 9.16 18.62 -4.06
C GLU A 435 9.71 19.89 -3.38
N PRO A 436 9.11 21.09 -3.54
CA PRO A 436 9.53 22.27 -2.79
C PRO A 436 9.39 22.14 -1.27
N LEU A 437 8.51 21.26 -0.77
CA LEU A 437 8.33 21.01 0.67
C LEU A 437 9.38 20.03 1.22
N ALA A 438 10.15 19.35 0.35
CA ALA A 438 11.31 18.57 0.75
C ALA A 438 12.50 19.49 1.04
N VAL A 439 12.72 19.85 2.31
CA VAL A 439 13.82 20.75 2.71
C VAL A 439 15.23 20.15 2.51
N GLY A 440 15.35 18.83 2.40
CA GLY A 440 16.57 18.13 2.02
C GLY A 440 17.66 18.16 3.10
N ALA A 441 18.92 18.17 2.67
CA ALA A 441 20.10 18.20 3.54
C ALA A 441 20.59 19.61 3.90
N GLY A 442 20.02 20.64 3.26
CA GLY A 442 20.41 22.03 3.44
C GLY A 442 19.82 22.68 4.69
N ASP A 443 20.05 23.98 4.75
CA ASP A 443 19.45 24.87 5.74
C ASP A 443 17.96 25.07 5.46
N PHE A 444 17.17 25.28 6.50
CA PHE A 444 15.74 25.55 6.38
C PHE A 444 15.22 26.38 7.56
N THR A 445 14.06 27.02 7.36
CA THR A 445 13.31 27.70 8.43
C THR A 445 11.82 27.37 8.28
N ALA A 446 11.21 26.81 9.31
CA ALA A 446 9.76 26.59 9.42
C ALA A 446 9.21 27.44 10.57
N MET A 447 8.15 28.22 10.34
CA MET A 447 7.69 29.25 11.29
C MET A 447 6.18 29.49 11.23
N THR A 448 5.62 30.00 12.32
CA THR A 448 4.20 30.39 12.44
C THR A 448 3.94 31.18 13.71
N TRP A 449 2.76 31.76 13.80
CA TRP A 449 2.16 32.19 15.04
C TRP A 449 1.33 31.08 15.67
N ILE A 450 1.48 30.91 16.99
CA ILE A 450 0.66 30.02 17.80
C ILE A 450 -0.02 30.79 18.93
N LYS A 451 -1.22 30.35 19.29
CA LYS A 451 -1.92 30.78 20.51
C LYS A 451 -2.63 29.59 21.11
N TYR A 452 -2.27 29.21 22.34
CA TYR A 452 -2.84 28.02 22.98
C TYR A 452 -2.79 28.13 24.50
N GLY A 453 -3.62 27.31 25.16
CA GLY A 453 -3.80 27.32 26.62
C GLY A 453 -3.66 25.95 27.30
N ALA A 454 -3.40 24.88 26.53
CA ALA A 454 -3.24 23.55 27.08
C ALA A 454 -2.13 23.52 28.16
N SER A 455 -2.42 22.91 29.31
CA SER A 455 -1.49 22.80 30.45
C SER A 455 -0.79 21.44 30.54
N THR A 456 -1.30 20.44 29.82
CA THR A 456 -0.78 19.08 29.78
C THR A 456 -0.74 18.54 28.36
N GLY A 457 0.02 17.46 28.17
CA GLY A 457 0.09 16.74 26.90
C GLY A 457 0.93 17.45 25.83
N PRO A 458 1.53 16.69 24.90
CA PRO A 458 2.28 17.24 23.78
C PRO A 458 1.36 17.86 22.71
N GLN A 459 1.74 19.03 22.19
CA GLN A 459 0.97 19.87 21.26
C GLN A 459 1.76 20.09 19.97
N ALA A 460 1.51 19.32 18.90
CA ALA A 460 2.30 19.37 17.67
C ALA A 460 2.09 20.69 16.91
N ILE A 461 3.17 21.40 16.61
CA ILE A 461 3.11 22.66 15.84
C ILE A 461 3.31 22.34 14.36
N PHE A 462 4.44 21.75 14.00
CA PHE A 462 4.69 21.19 12.66
C PHE A 462 5.32 19.83 12.77
N TRP A 463 4.95 18.92 11.88
CA TRP A 463 5.59 17.63 11.75
C TRP A 463 5.83 17.26 10.30
N GLY A 464 7.10 17.02 9.96
CA GLY A 464 7.53 16.64 8.63
C GLY A 464 8.01 15.19 8.57
N TYR A 465 7.52 14.51 7.54
CA TYR A 465 8.06 13.29 6.95
C TYR A 465 7.82 11.97 7.67
N ASN A 466 8.31 11.80 8.89
CA ASN A 466 8.32 10.50 9.57
C ASN A 466 8.36 10.66 11.10
N ILE A 467 8.47 9.55 11.82
CA ILE A 467 8.62 9.47 13.29
C ILE A 467 9.86 8.63 13.67
N ASN A 468 10.18 8.60 14.97
CA ASN A 468 11.23 7.76 15.57
C ASN A 468 12.64 8.03 15.00
N GLU A 469 13.40 7.00 14.61
CA GLU A 469 14.78 7.14 14.12
C GLU A 469 14.88 7.49 12.62
N TYR A 470 13.75 7.68 11.94
CA TYR A 470 13.74 8.02 10.52
C TYR A 470 13.86 9.52 10.28
N SER A 471 14.32 9.88 9.07
CA SER A 471 14.45 11.27 8.64
C SER A 471 13.15 12.06 8.85
N GLN A 472 13.23 13.09 9.69
CA GLN A 472 12.09 13.92 10.11
C GLN A 472 12.59 15.29 10.59
N PHE A 473 11.67 16.24 10.64
CA PHE A 473 11.79 17.39 11.54
C PHE A 473 10.43 17.70 12.15
N TRP A 474 10.43 18.27 13.35
CA TRP A 474 9.19 18.74 13.97
C TRP A 474 9.46 19.80 15.04
N LEU A 475 8.41 20.57 15.33
CA LEU A 475 8.34 21.51 16.45
C LEU A 475 7.08 21.19 17.25
N ARG A 476 7.17 21.18 18.58
CA ARG A 476 6.08 20.76 19.46
C ARG A 476 6.16 21.49 20.80
N ALA A 477 5.01 21.92 21.31
CA ALA A 477 4.87 22.42 22.66
C ALA A 477 4.65 21.27 23.65
N GLU A 478 5.27 21.36 24.82
CA GLU A 478 5.19 20.37 25.90
C GLU A 478 4.94 21.12 27.23
N PRO A 479 3.71 21.64 27.44
CA PRO A 479 3.38 22.47 28.60
C PRO A 479 3.61 21.76 29.95
N GLY A 480 3.39 20.43 30.02
CA GLY A 480 3.69 19.64 31.22
C GLY A 480 5.18 19.64 31.60
N ASP A 481 6.07 19.88 30.63
CA ASP A 481 7.53 20.00 30.82
C ASP A 481 8.00 21.46 30.76
N SER A 482 7.09 22.43 30.70
CA SER A 482 7.40 23.87 30.60
C SER A 482 8.32 24.24 29.43
N ARG A 483 8.14 23.62 28.26
CA ARG A 483 9.01 23.87 27.09
C ARG A 483 8.29 23.78 25.75
N ILE A 484 8.91 24.38 24.73
CA ILE A 484 8.75 24.02 23.32
C ILE A 484 10.01 23.26 22.92
N ARG A 485 9.84 22.14 22.23
CA ARG A 485 10.91 21.26 21.77
C ARG A 485 10.88 21.13 20.25
N GLY A 486 12.05 21.25 19.64
CA GLY A 486 12.29 21.04 18.22
C GLY A 486 13.28 19.91 18.01
N LEU A 487 13.09 19.12 16.97
CA LEU A 487 13.95 17.97 16.67
C LEU A 487 14.16 17.81 15.18
N ILE A 488 15.35 17.35 14.81
CA ILE A 488 15.63 16.79 13.49
C ILE A 488 16.28 15.42 13.62
N THR A 489 16.00 14.55 12.66
CA THR A 489 16.69 13.27 12.49
C THR A 489 17.24 13.14 11.07
N THR A 490 18.49 12.70 10.93
CA THR A 490 19.15 12.46 9.64
C THR A 490 19.96 11.16 9.71
N GLY A 491 19.62 10.18 8.86
CA GLY A 491 20.37 8.91 8.78
C GLY A 491 20.56 8.20 10.14
N GLY A 492 19.52 8.20 10.99
CA GLY A 492 19.55 7.62 12.33
C GLY A 492 20.12 8.51 13.44
N ASN A 493 20.72 9.66 13.12
CA ASN A 493 21.23 10.61 14.11
C ASN A 493 20.18 11.67 14.42
N THR A 494 20.01 11.99 15.71
CA THR A 494 18.96 12.91 16.18
C THR A 494 19.56 14.06 16.98
N ALA A 495 19.10 15.29 16.72
CA ALA A 495 19.34 16.45 17.58
C ALA A 495 18.01 17.04 18.04
N ALA A 496 17.94 17.38 19.32
CA ALA A 496 16.80 18.06 19.93
C ALA A 496 17.23 19.34 20.62
N VAL A 497 16.44 20.39 20.46
CA VAL A 497 16.61 21.71 21.08
C VAL A 497 15.32 22.04 21.83
N GLN A 498 15.42 22.77 22.95
CA GLN A 498 14.25 23.12 23.75
C GLN A 498 14.38 24.52 24.36
N THR A 499 13.24 25.18 24.54
CA THR A 499 13.12 26.43 25.30
C THR A 499 13.00 26.15 26.80
N THR A 500 12.96 27.21 27.61
CA THR A 500 12.73 27.16 29.07
C THR A 500 11.29 27.51 29.47
N LYS A 501 10.41 27.73 28.48
CA LYS A 501 9.00 28.07 28.66
C LYS A 501 8.16 27.42 27.57
N ALA A 502 6.93 27.06 27.89
CA ALA A 502 5.98 26.49 26.93
C ALA A 502 5.26 27.57 26.10
N TYR A 503 5.07 28.78 26.64
CA TYR A 503 4.32 29.86 25.96
C TYR A 503 2.83 29.52 25.75
N ASN A 504 2.24 28.81 26.72
CA ASN A 504 0.83 28.41 26.79
C ASN A 504 -0.03 29.39 27.62
N ASP A 505 0.18 30.69 27.46
CA ASP A 505 -0.46 31.76 28.24
C ASP A 505 -1.68 32.38 27.54
N ASN A 506 -2.19 31.72 26.49
CA ASN A 506 -3.24 32.22 25.61
C ASN A 506 -2.90 33.54 24.89
N ALA A 507 -1.62 33.92 24.78
CA ALA A 507 -1.17 35.00 23.92
C ALA A 507 -0.62 34.47 22.58
N TRP A 508 -0.60 35.34 21.58
CA TRP A 508 0.05 35.05 20.30
C TRP A 508 1.57 35.09 20.46
N HIS A 509 2.23 33.98 20.13
CA HIS A 509 3.68 33.85 20.09
C HIS A 509 4.15 33.39 18.72
N HIS A 510 5.18 34.05 18.20
CA HIS A 510 5.77 33.66 16.92
C HIS A 510 6.91 32.68 17.15
N VAL A 511 6.81 31.48 16.60
CA VAL A 511 7.79 30.41 16.78
C VAL A 511 8.43 30.00 15.45
N ALA A 512 9.72 29.66 15.47
CA ALA A 512 10.39 29.08 14.31
C ALA A 512 11.39 28.00 14.71
N LEU A 513 11.46 26.94 13.89
CA LEU A 513 12.56 25.97 13.90
C LEU A 513 13.47 26.26 12.71
N GLN A 514 14.76 26.41 12.98
CA GLN A 514 15.75 26.74 11.97
C GLN A 514 16.93 25.79 12.01
N ARG A 515 17.32 25.25 10.84
CA ARG A 515 18.65 24.67 10.63
C ARG A 515 19.50 25.65 9.85
N LYS A 516 20.65 26.01 10.40
CA LYS A 516 21.60 26.95 9.81
C LYS A 516 23.03 26.49 10.04
N ALA A 517 23.78 26.22 8.97
CA ALA A 517 25.22 25.92 9.02
C ALA A 517 25.59 24.90 10.12
N GLY A 518 24.87 23.78 10.18
CA GLY A 518 25.12 22.72 11.17
C GLY A 518 24.61 23.02 12.59
N THR A 519 23.76 24.03 12.76
CA THR A 519 23.09 24.36 14.04
C THR A 519 21.58 24.23 13.90
N LEU A 520 20.92 23.61 14.88
CA LEU A 520 19.47 23.60 15.02
C LEU A 520 19.06 24.58 16.12
N ALA A 521 18.14 25.49 15.83
CA ALA A 521 17.73 26.54 16.76
C ALA A 521 16.20 26.71 16.79
N ILE A 522 15.69 27.08 17.98
CA ILE A 522 14.31 27.56 18.15
C ILE A 522 14.36 29.07 18.33
N TRP A 523 13.50 29.78 17.60
CA TRP A 523 13.25 31.20 17.77
C TRP A 523 11.85 31.40 18.35
N VAL A 524 11.74 32.28 19.33
CA VAL A 524 10.45 32.72 19.90
C VAL A 524 10.43 34.24 19.94
N ASP A 525 9.37 34.83 19.40
CA ASP A 525 9.14 36.28 19.34
C ASP A 525 10.30 37.11 18.76
N GLY A 526 11.02 36.51 17.81
CA GLY A 526 12.14 37.15 17.10
C GLY A 526 13.50 36.99 17.78
N ALA A 527 13.56 36.36 18.95
CA ALA A 527 14.82 36.04 19.64
C ALA A 527 15.14 34.54 19.52
N GLN A 528 16.42 34.20 19.35
CA GLN A 528 16.87 32.81 19.41
C GLN A 528 16.79 32.32 20.86
N ALA A 529 15.83 31.45 21.14
CA ALA A 529 15.55 30.97 22.49
C ALA A 529 16.52 29.85 22.92
N ALA A 530 16.95 29.00 21.97
CA ALA A 530 17.90 27.93 22.22
C ALA A 530 18.53 27.44 20.91
N SER A 531 19.70 26.79 21.00
CA SER A 531 20.38 26.15 19.88
C SER A 531 21.23 24.96 20.30
N VAL A 532 21.40 24.00 19.39
CA VAL A 532 22.27 22.81 19.53
C VAL A 532 22.94 22.49 18.20
N ALA A 533 24.00 21.67 18.21
CA ALA A 533 24.58 21.14 16.98
C ALA A 533 23.56 20.25 16.25
N ALA A 534 23.43 20.43 14.94
CA ALA A 534 22.58 19.65 14.05
C ALA A 534 23.41 18.55 13.37
N PRO A 535 22.93 17.29 13.31
CA PRO A 535 23.58 16.25 12.51
C PRO A 535 23.59 16.65 11.03
N ALA A 536 24.55 16.15 10.25
CA ALA A 536 24.63 16.33 8.81
C ALA A 536 23.63 15.43 8.06
N GLY A 537 23.32 15.75 6.80
CA GLY A 537 22.45 14.92 5.95
C GLY A 537 21.00 15.41 5.84
N SER A 538 20.20 14.67 5.08
CA SER A 538 18.82 15.03 4.72
C SER A 538 17.82 14.68 5.81
N VAL A 539 17.00 15.66 6.19
CA VAL A 539 15.80 15.44 7.01
C VAL A 539 14.61 15.02 6.15
N SER A 540 14.62 15.32 4.85
CA SER A 540 13.60 14.86 3.92
C SER A 540 13.91 13.44 3.45
N PRO A 541 12.91 12.55 3.40
CA PRO A 541 13.07 11.23 2.82
C PRO A 541 13.14 11.38 1.29
N GLY A 542 13.89 10.51 0.61
CA GLY A 542 13.92 10.47 -0.86
C GLY A 542 12.68 9.79 -1.44
N ARG A 543 11.49 10.18 -0.96
CA ARG A 543 10.18 9.61 -1.28
C ARG A 543 9.04 10.57 -0.92
N PRO A 544 7.83 10.49 -1.54
CA PRO A 544 6.63 11.05 -0.99
C PRO A 544 6.47 10.87 0.50
N PHE A 545 6.00 11.95 1.07
CA PHE A 545 6.00 12.19 2.48
C PHE A 545 4.71 12.89 2.87
N LYS A 546 4.38 12.79 4.15
CA LYS A 546 3.31 13.55 4.77
C LYS A 546 3.93 14.70 5.56
N MET A 547 3.26 15.83 5.59
CA MET A 547 3.57 16.92 6.50
C MET A 547 2.27 17.48 7.06
N TYR A 548 2.28 17.83 8.33
CA TYR A 548 1.14 18.41 9.02
C TYR A 548 1.55 19.63 9.84
N VAL A 549 0.62 20.58 9.94
CA VAL A 549 0.52 21.57 11.01
C VAL A 549 -0.53 21.07 11.98
N GLY A 550 -0.28 21.18 13.28
CA GLY A 550 -1.28 20.85 14.31
C GLY A 550 -1.38 19.37 14.71
N GLN A 551 -0.67 18.45 14.04
CA GLN A 551 -0.64 17.04 14.44
C GLN A 551 0.67 16.33 14.09
N ARG A 552 0.93 15.19 14.73
CA ARG A 552 1.95 14.22 14.31
C ARG A 552 1.48 13.41 13.09
N ILE A 553 2.43 12.83 12.36
CA ILE A 553 2.22 12.04 11.14
C ILE A 553 1.23 10.87 11.30
N ASP A 554 1.14 10.29 12.51
CA ASP A 554 0.28 9.14 12.83
C ASP A 554 -1.04 9.53 13.51
N GLY A 555 -1.42 10.81 13.51
CA GLY A 555 -2.65 11.28 14.15
C GLY A 555 -2.57 11.28 15.68
N ALA A 556 -1.41 11.64 16.23
CA ALA A 556 -1.24 11.86 17.67
C ALA A 556 -0.77 13.28 17.96
N HIS A 557 -0.82 13.69 19.23
CA HIS A 557 -0.34 14.99 19.72
C HIS A 557 -1.05 16.18 19.03
N HIS A 558 -2.37 16.10 18.91
CA HIS A 558 -3.19 17.16 18.34
C HIS A 558 -2.98 18.47 19.09
N PHE A 559 -2.93 19.56 18.32
CA PHE A 559 -2.82 20.90 18.85
C PHE A 559 -4.21 21.44 19.21
N ASP A 560 -4.37 21.89 20.44
CA ASP A 560 -5.56 22.59 20.94
C ASP A 560 -5.28 24.10 21.01
N GLY A 561 -5.71 24.83 19.98
CA GLY A 561 -5.51 26.26 19.84
C GLY A 561 -5.37 26.74 18.39
N SER A 562 -4.88 27.96 18.22
CA SER A 562 -4.92 28.65 16.92
C SER A 562 -3.54 28.81 16.28
N PHE A 563 -3.50 28.68 14.94
CA PHE A 563 -2.36 28.96 14.07
C PHE A 563 -2.61 30.15 13.14
N ASP A 564 -1.57 30.91 12.85
CA ASP A 564 -1.58 32.00 11.87
C ASP A 564 -0.22 32.11 11.13
N GLU A 565 -0.24 32.53 9.87
CA GLU A 565 0.93 32.74 8.99
C GLU A 565 1.96 31.58 9.00
N VAL A 566 1.59 30.42 8.48
CA VAL A 566 2.48 29.25 8.39
C VAL A 566 3.43 29.42 7.20
N ARG A 567 4.75 29.42 7.45
CA ARG A 567 5.76 29.56 6.39
C ARG A 567 6.88 28.53 6.46
N LEU A 568 7.37 28.13 5.29
CA LEU A 568 8.53 27.25 5.12
C LEU A 568 9.49 27.83 4.09
N TYR A 569 10.79 27.78 4.40
CA TYR A 569 11.88 28.19 3.53
C TYR A 569 12.94 27.09 3.44
N LYS A 570 13.45 26.82 2.23
CA LYS A 570 14.62 25.95 1.99
C LYS A 570 15.96 26.66 2.19
N ARG A 571 15.98 27.60 3.14
CA ARG A 571 17.17 28.35 3.57
C ARG A 571 17.01 28.79 5.03
N ALA A 572 18.12 29.08 5.67
CA ALA A 572 18.10 29.77 6.95
C ALA A 572 17.75 31.25 6.73
N LEU A 573 16.67 31.72 7.35
CA LEU A 573 16.35 33.14 7.43
C LEU A 573 17.30 33.86 8.40
N THR A 574 17.59 35.13 8.11
CA THR A 574 18.29 36.02 9.03
C THR A 574 17.36 36.49 10.16
N ALA A 575 17.93 36.98 11.27
CA ALA A 575 17.14 37.56 12.35
C ALA A 575 16.27 38.75 11.89
N ALA A 576 16.77 39.53 10.93
CA ALA A 576 16.01 40.65 10.34
C ALA A 576 14.81 40.16 9.52
N GLU A 577 14.96 39.08 8.74
CA GLU A 577 13.86 38.47 7.97
C GLU A 577 12.82 37.81 8.89
N ILE A 578 13.25 37.06 9.91
CA ILE A 578 12.33 36.52 10.93
C ILE A 578 11.59 37.66 11.63
N GLY A 579 12.31 38.73 11.96
CA GLY A 579 11.77 39.93 12.58
C GLY A 579 10.71 40.62 11.73
N SER A 580 10.96 40.82 10.43
CA SER A 580 10.03 41.50 9.52
C SER A 580 8.76 40.69 9.24
N ILE A 581 8.88 39.36 9.10
CA ILE A 581 7.71 38.47 9.00
C ILE A 581 6.87 38.56 10.28
N ARG A 582 7.53 38.50 11.44
CA ARG A 582 6.83 38.61 12.73
C ARG A 582 6.12 39.96 12.90
N THR A 583 6.78 41.09 12.64
CA THR A 583 6.22 42.40 13.04
C THR A 583 5.23 42.97 12.04
N THR A 584 5.42 42.71 10.74
CA THR A 584 4.64 43.35 9.68
C THR A 584 4.06 42.36 8.68
N ASN A 585 4.14 41.06 8.96
CA ASN A 585 3.73 40.00 8.03
C ASN A 585 4.40 40.11 6.65
N SER A 586 5.68 40.49 6.60
CA SER A 586 6.35 40.86 5.35
C SER A 586 6.34 39.74 4.30
N THR A 587 5.76 39.98 3.13
CA THR A 587 5.76 39.07 1.97
C THR A 587 6.95 39.30 1.03
N THR A 588 7.79 40.29 1.33
CA THR A 588 8.97 40.63 0.51
C THR A 588 10.18 39.72 0.78
N VAL A 589 10.10 38.83 1.77
CA VAL A 589 11.17 37.86 2.06
C VAL A 589 11.12 36.75 1.01
N PRO A 590 12.09 36.67 0.09
CA PRO A 590 11.97 35.84 -1.10
C PRO A 590 12.17 34.35 -0.80
N ASN A 591 11.70 33.53 -1.76
CA ASN A 591 11.91 32.08 -1.81
C ASN A 591 11.25 31.30 -0.66
N ALA A 592 10.06 31.74 -0.22
CA ALA A 592 9.18 30.87 0.54
C ALA A 592 8.80 29.66 -0.35
N VAL A 593 8.80 28.46 0.22
CA VAL A 593 8.29 27.25 -0.43
C VAL A 593 6.88 26.88 0.04
N LEU A 594 6.43 27.56 1.09
CA LEU A 594 5.06 27.51 1.60
C LEU A 594 4.79 28.84 2.31
N ASP A 595 3.64 29.43 2.03
CA ASP A 595 3.11 30.59 2.76
C ASP A 595 1.59 30.46 2.87
N LEU A 596 1.09 30.08 4.05
CA LEU A 596 -0.33 29.92 4.33
C LEU A 596 -0.79 31.05 5.28
N PRO A 597 -1.57 32.03 4.80
CA PRO A 597 -2.10 33.10 5.64
C PRO A 597 -3.13 32.61 6.66
N LEU A 598 -3.79 31.47 6.39
CA LEU A 598 -4.83 30.87 7.24
C LEU A 598 -6.13 31.66 7.43
N GLY A 599 -6.29 32.79 6.73
CA GLY A 599 -7.59 33.30 6.30
C GLY A 599 -7.56 34.61 5.54
#